data_AF-A0A3B8U796-F1
#
_entry.id   AF-A0A3B8U796-F1
#
_cell.length_a   1.000
_cell.length_b   1.000
_cell.length_c   1.000
_cell.angle_alpha   90.00
_cell.angle_beta   90.00
_cell.angle_gamma   90.00
#
_symmetry.space_group_name_H-M   'P 1'
#
loop_
_entity.id
_entity.type
_entity.pdbx_description
1 polymer ?
#
loop_
_entity_poly.entity_id
_entity_poly.type
_entity_poly.pdbx_seq_one_letter_code
_entity_poly.pdbx_strand_id
1 'polypeptide(L)'
;FFPAQLGRLYADKYVTDETKKEVTEITREIMDEYRVMLSEEEFLSDETRAEAIKKLDNLQLQIAKPEKWEDDSQLTIRGGDEGGNLISAQDEAGAFWVERMKARINQKVDRSYWTSKIQQVNAFYDPSQNRITLCGGILGGDLYNVNMSREELFANVGDTIAHEISHAFDTTGSQFDEKGNLRDWWTEEDKKAFAERADKLAAYYDGIEPFQDVFCVGSQIEGEAIADLVAIKILLRIAAKDPNFDYDKFFKTFSRSWRTITTVRSEYYTLLQDTHPLAYLRVNAVVQQFPEFYETYGIKKGDGMYLPPEKRLEVW
;
A
#
# COMPACT_ATOMS: atom_id res chain seq x y z
N PHE A 1 -13.55 14.04 17.24
CA PHE A 1 -13.96 15.45 17.07
C PHE A 1 -13.00 16.23 16.18
N PHE A 2 -11.69 16.20 16.42
CA PHE A 2 -10.71 17.11 15.77
C PHE A 2 -9.57 16.37 15.04
N PRO A 3 -9.85 15.60 13.96
CA PRO A 3 -8.82 14.79 13.32
C PRO A 3 -7.69 15.62 12.69
N ALA A 4 -8.00 16.76 12.07
CA ALA A 4 -7.01 17.61 11.40
C ALA A 4 -6.10 18.35 12.40
N GLN A 5 -6.65 18.87 13.50
CA GLN A 5 -5.90 19.59 14.54
C GLN A 5 -4.95 18.65 15.27
N LEU A 6 -5.41 17.45 15.62
CA LEU A 6 -4.56 16.44 16.21
C LEU A 6 -3.46 16.01 15.23
N GLY A 7 -3.81 15.85 13.94
CA GLY A 7 -2.84 15.57 12.89
C GLY A 7 -1.76 16.64 12.75
N ARG A 8 -2.13 17.92 12.88
CA ARG A 8 -1.20 19.05 12.85
C ARG A 8 -0.25 19.02 14.05
N LEU A 9 -0.78 18.86 15.27
CA LEU A 9 0.05 18.74 16.47
C LEU A 9 1.00 17.53 16.41
N TYR A 10 0.53 16.42 15.85
CA TYR A 10 1.36 15.25 15.61
C TYR A 10 2.48 15.55 14.60
N ALA A 11 2.13 16.14 13.46
CA ALA A 11 3.09 16.48 12.41
C ALA A 11 4.16 17.46 12.90
N ASP A 12 3.76 18.50 13.63
CA ASP A 12 4.68 19.52 14.18
C ASP A 12 5.69 18.91 15.15
N LYS A 13 5.31 17.82 15.84
CA LYS A 13 6.15 17.17 16.85
C LYS A 13 6.99 16.02 16.32
N TYR A 14 6.46 15.23 15.38
CA TYR A 14 7.03 13.94 15.00
C TYR A 14 7.42 13.83 13.52
N VAL A 15 6.95 14.73 12.65
CA VAL A 15 7.21 14.66 11.21
C VAL A 15 8.15 15.80 10.78
N THR A 16 9.45 15.50 10.75
CA THR A 16 10.49 16.44 10.33
C THR A 16 10.48 16.61 8.80
N ASP A 17 10.99 17.75 8.34
CA ASP A 17 11.12 18.01 6.90
C ASP A 17 12.19 17.10 6.27
N GLU A 18 13.18 16.66 7.05
CA GLU A 18 14.19 15.69 6.64
C GLU A 18 13.57 14.30 6.38
N THR A 19 12.74 13.80 7.31
CA THR A 19 11.99 12.55 7.11
C THR A 19 11.09 12.64 5.89
N LYS A 20 10.36 13.76 5.72
CA LYS A 20 9.53 13.95 4.52
C LYS A 20 10.36 13.93 3.23
N LYS A 21 11.54 14.56 3.24
CA LYS A 21 12.44 14.60 2.10
C LYS A 21 12.98 13.20 1.76
N GLU A 22 13.53 12.48 2.72
CA GLU A 22 14.08 11.13 2.52
C GLU A 22 13.03 10.16 1.96
N VAL A 23 11.83 10.13 2.57
CA VAL A 23 10.73 9.26 2.10
C VAL A 23 10.27 9.66 0.70
N THR A 24 10.30 10.95 0.36
CA THR A 24 10.00 11.42 -1.01
C THR A 24 11.06 10.97 -2.01
N GLU A 25 12.34 10.96 -1.63
CA GLU A 25 13.43 10.49 -2.50
C GLU A 25 13.32 8.99 -2.76
N ILE A 26 13.05 8.18 -1.73
CA ILE A 26 12.81 6.73 -1.86
C ILE A 26 11.59 6.45 -2.72
N THR A 27 10.51 7.22 -2.54
CA THR A 27 9.30 7.08 -3.36
C THR A 27 9.62 7.28 -4.84
N ARG A 28 10.43 8.29 -5.18
CA ARG A 28 10.84 8.55 -6.56
C ARG A 28 11.74 7.44 -7.12
N GLU A 29 12.67 6.94 -6.31
CA GLU A 29 13.51 5.80 -6.70
C GLU A 29 12.67 4.55 -7.03
N ILE A 30 11.66 4.25 -6.20
CA ILE A 30 10.73 3.15 -6.44
C ILE A 30 9.90 3.39 -7.71
N MET A 31 9.39 4.61 -7.92
CA MET A 31 8.67 4.97 -9.15
C MET A 31 9.56 4.84 -10.40
N ASP A 32 10.84 5.21 -10.31
CA ASP A 32 11.78 5.08 -11.43
C ASP A 32 11.97 3.60 -11.81
N GLU A 33 12.12 2.70 -10.83
CA GLU A 33 12.18 1.25 -11.11
C GLU A 33 10.85 0.72 -11.65
N TYR A 34 9.73 1.20 -11.12
CA TYR A 34 8.41 0.85 -11.63
C TYR A 34 8.26 1.19 -13.11
N ARG A 35 8.78 2.35 -13.52
CA ARG A 35 8.81 2.77 -14.93
C ARG A 35 9.63 1.80 -15.79
N VAL A 36 10.78 1.36 -15.28
CA VAL A 36 11.64 0.39 -15.98
C VAL A 36 10.91 -0.95 -16.14
N MET A 37 10.35 -1.48 -15.04
CA MET A 37 9.58 -2.73 -15.06
C MET A 37 8.42 -2.68 -16.06
N LEU A 38 7.58 -1.64 -16.00
CA LEU A 38 6.48 -1.46 -16.96
C LEU A 38 6.98 -1.34 -18.40
N SER A 39 8.17 -0.76 -18.62
CA SER A 39 8.76 -0.63 -19.95
C SER A 39 9.29 -1.96 -20.51
N GLU A 40 9.59 -2.92 -19.65
CA GLU A 40 10.14 -4.24 -19.99
C GLU A 40 9.06 -5.33 -20.08
N GLU A 41 7.84 -5.04 -19.62
CA GLU A 41 6.77 -6.03 -19.52
C GLU A 41 6.37 -6.59 -20.90
N GLU A 42 6.66 -7.87 -21.13
CA GLU A 42 6.56 -8.51 -22.44
C GLU A 42 5.13 -8.79 -22.86
N PHE A 43 4.21 -8.92 -21.90
CA PHE A 43 2.81 -9.21 -22.21
C PHE A 43 2.01 -7.98 -22.61
N LEU A 44 2.54 -6.77 -22.39
CA LEU A 44 1.89 -5.53 -22.78
C LEU A 44 2.28 -5.15 -24.21
N SER A 45 1.27 -4.86 -25.02
CA SER A 45 1.45 -4.07 -26.24
C SER A 45 2.04 -2.69 -25.94
N ASP A 46 2.65 -2.07 -26.95
CA ASP A 46 3.19 -0.70 -26.85
C ASP A 46 2.12 0.33 -26.43
N GLU A 47 0.85 0.10 -26.82
CA GLU A 47 -0.28 0.98 -26.49
C GLU A 47 -0.61 0.92 -24.99
N THR A 48 -0.90 -0.26 -24.45
CA THR A 48 -1.21 -0.43 -23.02
C THR A 48 -0.02 -0.03 -22.15
N ARG A 49 1.21 -0.32 -22.60
CA ARG A 49 2.45 0.10 -21.93
C ARG A 49 2.55 1.62 -21.81
N ALA A 50 2.26 2.35 -22.88
CA ALA A 50 2.30 3.81 -22.87
C ALA A 50 1.26 4.39 -21.89
N GLU A 51 0.05 3.80 -21.82
CA GLU A 51 -0.98 4.21 -20.86
C GLU A 51 -0.59 3.90 -19.40
N ALA A 52 0.00 2.73 -19.14
CA ALA A 52 0.51 2.38 -17.80
C ALA A 52 1.60 3.35 -17.33
N ILE A 53 2.58 3.67 -18.19
CA ILE A 53 3.63 4.66 -17.90
C ILE A 53 3.03 6.05 -17.69
N LYS A 54 2.09 6.47 -18.54
CA LYS A 54 1.40 7.75 -18.38
C LYS A 54 0.64 7.83 -17.06
N LYS A 55 0.03 6.73 -16.62
CA LYS A 55 -0.63 6.64 -15.31
C LYS A 55 0.36 6.79 -14.16
N LEU A 56 1.50 6.09 -14.21
CA LEU A 56 2.58 6.23 -13.23
C LEU A 56 3.10 7.69 -13.16
N ASP A 57 3.30 8.33 -14.32
CA ASP A 57 3.81 9.69 -14.44
C ASP A 57 2.88 10.76 -13.84
N ASN A 58 1.58 10.45 -13.74
CA ASN A 58 0.57 11.32 -13.17
C ASN A 58 0.16 10.91 -11.75
N LEU A 59 0.84 9.92 -11.15
CA LEU A 59 0.58 9.48 -9.78
C LEU A 59 0.87 10.63 -8.81
N GLN A 60 -0.11 11.00 -8.01
CA GLN A 60 0.02 12.04 -7.00
C GLN A 60 0.60 11.47 -5.70
N LEU A 61 1.44 12.26 -5.03
CA LEU A 61 2.12 11.85 -3.80
C LEU A 61 1.66 12.71 -2.62
N GLN A 62 1.09 12.07 -1.59
CA GLN A 62 0.84 12.67 -0.29
C GLN A 62 1.75 12.01 0.75
N ILE A 63 2.87 12.65 1.08
CA ILE A 63 3.91 12.06 1.93
C ILE A 63 4.00 12.79 3.27
N ALA A 64 3.83 12.02 4.34
CA ALA A 64 4.00 12.36 5.74
C ALA A 64 3.03 13.41 6.32
N LYS A 65 2.93 14.60 5.71
CA LYS A 65 2.06 15.71 6.16
C LYS A 65 1.66 16.63 4.99
N PRO A 66 0.46 17.26 5.04
CA PRO A 66 0.04 18.24 4.06
C PRO A 66 0.86 19.53 4.14
N GLU A 67 0.96 20.23 3.01
CA GLU A 67 1.44 21.63 2.97
C GLU A 67 0.37 22.62 3.45
N LYS A 68 -0.91 22.28 3.23
CA LYS A 68 -2.07 23.11 3.59
C LYS A 68 -3.03 22.32 4.47
N TRP A 69 -3.37 22.89 5.61
CA TRP A 69 -4.31 22.30 6.56
C TRP A 69 -5.72 22.83 6.33
N GLU A 70 -6.71 21.97 6.60
CA GLU A 70 -8.10 22.38 6.65
C GLU A 70 -8.32 23.38 7.80
N ASP A 71 -9.14 24.39 7.54
CA ASP A 71 -9.63 25.30 8.56
C ASP A 71 -10.95 24.78 9.12
N ASP A 72 -10.96 24.42 10.42
CA ASP A 72 -12.17 24.06 11.17
C ASP A 72 -12.49 25.08 12.25
N SER A 73 -12.06 26.34 12.11
CA SER A 73 -12.30 27.42 13.09
C SER A 73 -13.79 27.69 13.36
N GLN A 74 -14.69 27.26 12.47
CA GLN A 74 -16.13 27.34 12.63
C GLN A 74 -16.73 26.23 13.51
N LEU A 75 -15.97 25.17 13.81
CA LEU A 75 -16.42 24.10 14.72
C LEU A 75 -16.41 24.60 16.16
N THR A 76 -17.60 24.70 16.74
CA THR A 76 -17.78 25.06 18.16
C THR A 76 -18.27 23.83 18.92
N ILE A 77 -17.58 23.47 20.01
CA ILE A 77 -17.98 22.41 20.94
C ILE A 77 -18.15 23.02 22.32
N ARG A 78 -19.30 22.82 22.95
CA ARG A 78 -19.57 23.37 24.29
C ARG A 78 -18.78 22.66 25.38
N GLY A 79 -18.18 23.45 26.26
CA GLY A 79 -17.53 22.97 27.48
C GLY A 79 -18.53 22.40 28.49
N GLY A 80 -18.07 21.60 29.45
CA GLY A 80 -18.93 21.07 30.51
C GLY A 80 -19.52 22.16 31.41
N ASP A 81 -18.79 23.25 31.59
CA ASP A 81 -19.20 24.48 32.26
C ASP A 81 -20.29 25.25 31.49
N GLU A 82 -20.38 25.05 30.18
CA GLU A 82 -21.44 25.59 29.30
C GLU A 82 -22.64 24.63 29.16
N GLY A 83 -22.68 23.57 29.96
CA GLY A 83 -23.70 22.52 29.90
C GLY A 83 -23.49 21.49 28.79
N GLY A 84 -22.33 21.50 28.14
CA GLY A 84 -21.93 20.48 27.18
C GLY A 84 -21.67 19.12 27.83
N ASN A 85 -21.84 18.06 27.06
CA ASN A 85 -21.46 16.71 27.43
C ASN A 85 -21.01 15.92 26.19
N LEU A 86 -20.61 14.66 26.35
CA LEU A 86 -20.09 13.86 25.25
C LEU A 86 -21.09 13.71 24.08
N ILE A 87 -22.39 13.57 24.40
CA ILE A 87 -23.43 13.43 23.38
C ILE A 87 -23.60 14.75 22.62
N SER A 88 -23.71 15.88 23.33
CA SER A 88 -23.84 17.18 22.66
C SER A 88 -22.61 17.51 21.81
N ALA A 89 -21.40 17.17 22.28
CA ALA A 89 -20.18 17.35 21.52
C ALA A 89 -20.16 16.49 20.23
N GLN A 90 -20.71 15.27 20.28
CA GLN A 90 -20.86 14.43 19.11
C GLN A 90 -21.87 14.98 18.11
N ASP A 91 -23.01 15.49 18.59
CA ASP A 91 -24.03 16.12 17.75
C ASP A 91 -23.50 17.41 17.09
N GLU A 92 -22.81 18.26 17.86
CA GLU A 92 -22.22 19.52 17.39
C GLU A 92 -21.14 19.27 16.34
N ALA A 93 -20.23 18.33 16.59
CA ALA A 93 -19.23 17.92 15.61
C ALA A 93 -19.89 17.29 14.36
N GLY A 94 -20.87 16.40 14.56
CA GLY A 94 -21.57 15.74 13.47
C GLY A 94 -22.27 16.73 12.55
N ALA A 95 -22.98 17.71 13.11
CA ALA A 95 -23.64 18.77 12.36
C ALA A 95 -22.64 19.58 11.52
N PHE A 96 -21.51 19.98 12.12
CA PHE A 96 -20.44 20.69 11.40
C PHE A 96 -19.89 19.88 10.21
N TRP A 97 -19.56 18.60 10.42
CA TRP A 97 -19.01 17.75 9.35
C TRP A 97 -20.02 17.51 8.22
N VAL A 98 -21.31 17.39 8.54
CA VAL A 98 -22.38 17.28 7.54
C VAL A 98 -22.48 18.55 6.69
N GLU A 99 -22.48 19.74 7.31
CA GLU A 99 -22.51 21.00 6.56
C GLU A 99 -21.25 21.19 5.72
N ARG A 100 -20.07 20.82 6.24
CA ARG A 100 -18.80 20.84 5.47
C ARG A 100 -18.88 19.92 4.25
N MET A 101 -19.44 18.71 4.40
CA MET A 101 -19.62 17.78 3.29
C MET A 101 -20.61 18.33 2.25
N LYS A 102 -21.73 18.93 2.70
CA LYS A 102 -22.71 19.57 1.79
C LYS A 102 -22.10 20.71 1.01
N ALA A 103 -21.24 21.52 1.64
CA ALA A 103 -20.55 22.64 0.97
C ALA A 103 -19.63 22.19 -0.18
N ARG A 104 -19.23 20.91 -0.23
CA ARG A 104 -18.42 20.33 -1.31
C ARG A 104 -19.26 19.84 -2.50
N ILE A 105 -20.58 19.73 -2.36
CA ILE A 105 -21.46 19.30 -3.44
C ILE A 105 -21.45 20.36 -4.56
N ASN A 106 -21.42 19.90 -5.83
CA ASN A 106 -21.32 20.73 -7.02
C ASN A 106 -20.06 21.62 -7.10
N GLN A 107 -19.03 21.34 -6.30
CA GLN A 107 -17.73 22.00 -6.38
C GLN A 107 -16.74 21.14 -7.19
N LYS A 108 -15.65 21.77 -7.65
CA LYS A 108 -14.52 21.02 -8.20
C LYS A 108 -13.83 20.24 -7.08
N VAL A 109 -13.43 19.01 -7.38
CA VAL A 109 -12.67 18.17 -6.45
C VAL A 109 -11.33 18.84 -6.12
N ASP A 110 -11.08 19.09 -4.84
CA ASP A 110 -9.78 19.54 -4.34
C ASP A 110 -8.85 18.33 -4.19
N ARG A 111 -7.88 18.21 -5.10
CA ARG A 111 -6.89 17.12 -5.09
C ARG A 111 -5.81 17.29 -4.02
N SER A 112 -5.71 18.45 -3.38
CA SER A 112 -4.79 18.69 -2.27
C SER A 112 -5.34 18.23 -0.92
N TYR A 113 -6.63 17.88 -0.85
CA TYR A 113 -7.28 17.43 0.36
C TYR A 113 -6.74 16.06 0.81
N TRP A 114 -6.45 15.94 2.11
CA TRP A 114 -6.08 14.67 2.74
C TRP A 114 -7.32 14.04 3.36
N THR A 115 -7.65 12.83 2.92
CA THR A 115 -8.75 12.02 3.48
C THR A 115 -8.29 11.23 4.71
N SER A 116 -6.99 10.92 4.79
CA SER A 116 -6.40 10.13 5.88
C SER A 116 -5.94 10.99 7.06
N LYS A 117 -5.94 10.39 8.26
CA LYS A 117 -5.44 11.05 9.47
C LYS A 117 -3.92 10.96 9.50
N ILE A 118 -3.24 12.06 9.76
CA ILE A 118 -1.77 12.13 9.69
C ILE A 118 -1.09 11.19 10.68
N GLN A 119 -1.63 11.06 11.89
CA GLN A 119 -1.14 10.19 12.95
C GLN A 119 -1.51 8.71 12.77
N GLN A 120 -2.19 8.34 11.69
CA GLN A 120 -2.52 6.95 11.41
C GLN A 120 -1.27 6.19 10.98
N VAL A 121 -1.06 5.00 11.53
CA VAL A 121 -0.01 4.07 11.10
C VAL A 121 -0.55 3.29 9.90
N ASN A 122 -0.62 3.94 8.74
CA ASN A 122 -1.09 3.31 7.51
C ASN A 122 -0.66 4.09 6.26
N ALA A 123 -0.82 3.46 5.10
CA ALA A 123 -0.76 4.07 3.79
C ALA A 123 -1.98 3.69 2.95
N PHE A 124 -2.17 4.37 1.81
CA PHE A 124 -3.35 4.18 0.95
C PHE A 124 -3.08 4.58 -0.51
N TYR A 125 -3.71 3.87 -1.45
CA TYR A 125 -3.95 4.30 -2.81
C TYR A 125 -5.41 4.69 -3.03
N ASP A 126 -5.63 5.80 -3.72
CA ASP A 126 -6.96 6.26 -4.16
C ASP A 126 -7.02 6.25 -5.71
N PRO A 127 -7.74 5.29 -6.31
CA PRO A 127 -7.85 5.20 -7.77
C PRO A 127 -8.54 6.41 -8.39
N SER A 128 -9.50 7.04 -7.69
CA SER A 128 -10.27 8.18 -8.21
C SER A 128 -9.45 9.46 -8.31
N GLN A 129 -8.30 9.51 -7.63
CA GLN A 129 -7.37 10.63 -7.66
C GLN A 129 -6.01 10.25 -8.23
N ASN A 130 -5.81 8.96 -8.55
CA ASN A 130 -4.53 8.35 -8.90
C ASN A 130 -3.44 8.82 -7.93
N ARG A 131 -3.62 8.52 -6.64
CA ARG A 131 -2.80 9.08 -5.55
C ARG A 131 -2.39 8.02 -4.54
N ILE A 132 -1.13 8.02 -4.13
CA ILE A 132 -0.68 7.34 -2.92
C ILE A 132 -0.56 8.32 -1.74
N THR A 133 -0.87 7.84 -0.54
CA THR A 133 -0.83 8.59 0.70
C THR A 133 -0.06 7.80 1.75
N LEU A 134 1.12 8.27 2.15
CA LEU A 134 1.85 7.76 3.31
C LEU A 134 1.61 8.69 4.51
N CYS A 135 0.93 8.19 5.53
CA CYS A 135 0.64 8.98 6.73
C CYS A 135 1.90 9.16 7.58
N GLY A 136 2.07 10.31 8.22
CA GLY A 136 3.19 10.55 9.14
C GLY A 136 3.28 9.55 10.30
N GLY A 137 2.16 8.92 10.67
CA GLY A 137 2.10 7.88 11.70
C GLY A 137 2.88 6.61 11.35
N ILE A 138 3.01 6.26 10.06
CA ILE A 138 3.79 5.09 9.63
C ILE A 138 5.31 5.34 9.66
N LEU A 139 5.71 6.62 9.66
CA LEU A 139 7.10 7.07 9.63
C LEU A 139 7.67 7.20 11.04
N GLY A 140 7.60 6.13 11.82
CA GLY A 140 8.20 6.09 13.15
C GLY A 140 8.24 4.69 13.75
N GLY A 141 8.94 4.57 14.88
CA GLY A 141 9.08 3.31 15.62
C GLY A 141 9.92 2.28 14.87
N ASP A 142 9.46 1.03 14.88
CA ASP A 142 10.17 -0.10 14.24
C ASP A 142 10.04 -0.09 12.71
N LEU A 143 9.13 0.70 12.14
CA LEU A 143 8.92 0.81 10.69
C LEU A 143 9.83 1.87 10.05
N TYR A 144 10.22 2.91 10.80
CA TYR A 144 11.11 3.95 10.27
C TYR A 144 11.91 4.61 11.39
N ASN A 145 13.21 4.72 11.16
CA ASN A 145 14.10 5.63 11.88
C ASN A 145 15.24 6.09 10.96
N VAL A 146 15.80 7.27 11.24
CA VAL A 146 16.86 7.92 10.42
C VAL A 146 18.17 7.15 10.34
N ASN A 147 18.37 6.09 11.13
CA ASN A 147 19.59 5.28 11.14
C ASN A 147 19.38 3.91 10.50
N MET A 148 18.21 3.64 9.91
CA MET A 148 17.97 2.38 9.22
C MET A 148 18.96 2.21 8.07
N SER A 149 19.45 0.98 7.91
CA SER A 149 20.18 0.65 6.68
C SER A 149 19.21 0.67 5.49
N ARG A 150 19.76 0.73 4.28
CA ARG A 150 18.96 0.72 3.06
C ARG A 150 18.05 -0.50 2.96
N GLU A 151 18.54 -1.66 3.41
CA GLU A 151 17.76 -2.90 3.44
C GLU A 151 16.58 -2.82 4.42
N GLU A 152 16.78 -2.23 5.60
CA GLU A 152 15.71 -2.07 6.59
C GLU A 152 14.67 -1.06 6.13
N LEU A 153 15.12 0.03 5.53
CA LEU A 153 14.27 1.08 4.99
C LEU A 153 13.41 0.55 3.83
N PHE A 154 14.01 -0.25 2.95
CA PHE A 154 13.30 -0.91 1.85
C PHE A 154 12.30 -1.95 2.37
N ALA A 155 12.72 -2.80 3.32
CA ALA A 155 11.85 -3.83 3.87
C ALA A 155 10.66 -3.30 4.70
N ASN A 156 10.71 -2.05 5.15
CA ASN A 156 9.63 -1.39 5.89
C ASN A 156 8.90 -0.36 5.01
N VAL A 157 9.40 0.89 4.98
CA VAL A 157 8.73 2.00 4.30
C VAL A 157 8.76 1.81 2.79
N GLY A 158 9.84 1.26 2.22
CA GLY A 158 9.93 0.98 0.79
C GLY A 158 8.87 -0.02 0.32
N ASP A 159 8.65 -1.09 1.09
CA ASP A 159 7.64 -2.11 0.81
C ASP A 159 6.25 -1.50 0.83
N THR A 160 5.94 -0.70 1.86
CA THR A 160 4.68 0.04 1.91
C THR A 160 4.52 0.96 0.69
N ILE A 161 5.54 1.74 0.32
CA ILE A 161 5.45 2.64 -0.83
C ILE A 161 5.22 1.87 -2.13
N ALA A 162 6.00 0.82 -2.36
CA ALA A 162 5.91 0.01 -3.57
C ALA A 162 4.55 -0.70 -3.64
N HIS A 163 4.02 -1.16 -2.51
CA HIS A 163 2.67 -1.73 -2.37
C HIS A 163 1.60 -0.72 -2.78
N GLU A 164 1.63 0.51 -2.25
CA GLU A 164 0.65 1.54 -2.62
C GLU A 164 0.74 1.96 -4.10
N ILE A 165 1.94 2.00 -4.68
CA ILE A 165 2.09 2.24 -6.12
C ILE A 165 1.50 1.07 -6.91
N SER A 166 1.64 -0.15 -6.43
CA SER A 166 1.14 -1.36 -7.07
C SER A 166 -0.38 -1.39 -7.17
N HIS A 167 -1.09 -0.81 -6.20
CA HIS A 167 -2.54 -0.64 -6.31
C HIS A 167 -2.99 0.20 -7.50
N ALA A 168 -2.13 1.03 -8.11
CA ALA A 168 -2.46 1.69 -9.37
C ALA A 168 -2.62 0.70 -10.54
N PHE A 169 -2.11 -0.52 -10.39
CA PHE A 169 -2.02 -1.54 -11.41
C PHE A 169 -2.58 -2.90 -10.95
N ASP A 170 -3.24 -2.97 -9.80
CA ASP A 170 -3.96 -4.18 -9.37
C ASP A 170 -5.30 -4.34 -10.13
N THR A 171 -6.10 -5.35 -9.77
CA THR A 171 -7.38 -5.64 -10.44
C THR A 171 -8.42 -4.51 -10.34
N THR A 172 -8.31 -3.62 -9.36
CA THR A 172 -9.19 -2.46 -9.19
C THR A 172 -8.58 -1.22 -9.84
N GLY A 173 -7.36 -0.84 -9.46
CA GLY A 173 -6.70 0.35 -9.96
C GLY A 173 -6.53 0.32 -11.47
N SER A 174 -6.24 -0.85 -12.06
CA SER A 174 -6.11 -1.02 -13.51
C SER A 174 -7.34 -0.57 -14.32
N GLN A 175 -8.51 -0.42 -13.69
CA GLN A 175 -9.74 0.05 -14.35
C GLN A 175 -9.82 1.59 -14.47
N PHE A 176 -8.87 2.31 -13.84
CA PHE A 176 -8.83 3.77 -13.80
C PHE A 176 -7.67 4.34 -14.62
N ASP A 177 -7.93 5.43 -15.34
CA ASP A 177 -6.91 6.15 -16.11
C ASP A 177 -6.01 7.06 -15.25
N GLU A 178 -5.10 7.79 -15.89
CA GLU A 178 -4.15 8.67 -15.22
C GLU A 178 -4.79 9.83 -14.44
N LYS A 179 -6.06 10.13 -14.73
CA LYS A 179 -6.84 11.18 -14.07
C LYS A 179 -7.75 10.62 -12.99
N GLY A 180 -7.85 9.31 -12.85
CA GLY A 180 -8.75 8.63 -11.91
C GLY A 180 -10.18 8.48 -12.43
N ASN A 181 -10.39 8.46 -13.75
CA ASN A 181 -11.68 8.10 -14.32
C ASN A 181 -11.73 6.60 -14.60
N LEU A 182 -12.88 5.96 -14.36
CA LEU A 182 -13.16 4.63 -14.88
C LEU A 182 -13.14 4.67 -16.41
N ARG A 183 -12.11 4.07 -17.01
CA ARG A 183 -11.89 4.02 -18.45
C ARG A 183 -11.09 2.78 -18.78
N ASP A 184 -11.57 2.00 -19.74
CA ASP A 184 -10.77 0.92 -20.29
C ASP A 184 -9.65 1.50 -21.17
N TRP A 185 -8.41 1.30 -20.75
CA TRP A 185 -7.19 1.73 -21.44
C TRP A 185 -6.34 0.54 -21.91
N TRP A 186 -6.87 -0.67 -21.76
CA TRP A 186 -6.23 -1.91 -22.19
C TRP A 186 -6.63 -2.27 -23.61
N THR A 187 -5.75 -2.97 -24.31
CA THR A 187 -6.18 -3.83 -25.41
C THR A 187 -6.87 -5.07 -24.85
N GLU A 188 -7.73 -5.73 -25.65
CA GLU A 188 -8.42 -6.95 -25.22
C GLU A 188 -7.42 -8.08 -24.90
N GLU A 189 -6.36 -8.20 -25.69
CA GLU A 189 -5.30 -9.18 -25.49
C GLU A 189 -4.54 -8.95 -24.19
N ASP A 190 -4.11 -7.71 -23.92
CA ASP A 190 -3.34 -7.39 -22.71
C ASP A 190 -4.20 -7.53 -21.45
N LYS A 191 -5.48 -7.14 -21.52
CA LYS A 191 -6.44 -7.28 -20.42
C LYS A 191 -6.66 -8.74 -20.07
N LYS A 192 -6.83 -9.60 -21.09
CA LYS A 192 -6.95 -11.04 -20.89
C LYS A 192 -5.67 -11.64 -20.30
N ALA A 193 -4.51 -11.21 -20.79
CA ALA A 193 -3.22 -11.67 -20.31
C ALA A 193 -2.96 -11.26 -18.84
N PHE A 194 -3.41 -10.07 -18.44
CA PHE A 194 -3.38 -9.63 -17.04
C PHE A 194 -4.34 -10.45 -16.17
N ALA A 195 -5.59 -10.63 -16.60
CA ALA A 195 -6.57 -11.43 -15.89
C ALA A 195 -6.10 -12.88 -15.68
N GLU A 196 -5.52 -13.53 -16.69
CA GLU A 196 -4.96 -14.88 -16.55
C GLU A 196 -3.81 -14.98 -15.53
N ARG A 197 -3.04 -13.90 -15.33
CA ARG A 197 -1.97 -13.83 -14.32
C ARG A 197 -2.55 -13.62 -12.92
N ALA A 198 -3.49 -12.69 -12.78
CA ALA A 198 -4.21 -12.45 -11.54
C ALA A 198 -4.95 -13.72 -11.06
N ASP A 199 -5.65 -14.41 -11.97
CA ASP A 199 -6.36 -15.66 -11.70
C ASP A 199 -5.43 -16.77 -11.21
N LYS A 200 -4.20 -16.87 -11.74
CA LYS A 200 -3.20 -17.82 -11.25
C LYS A 200 -2.76 -17.50 -9.83
N LEU A 201 -2.63 -16.22 -9.48
CA LEU A 201 -2.31 -15.79 -8.12
C LEU A 201 -3.47 -16.07 -7.17
N ALA A 202 -4.70 -15.74 -7.55
CA ALA A 202 -5.89 -16.09 -6.79
C ALA A 202 -5.97 -17.61 -6.54
N ALA A 203 -5.84 -18.42 -7.58
CA ALA A 203 -5.87 -19.88 -7.48
C ALA A 203 -4.74 -20.45 -6.60
N TYR A 204 -3.58 -19.79 -6.59
CA TYR A 204 -2.49 -20.16 -5.70
C TYR A 204 -2.86 -19.93 -4.23
N TYR A 205 -3.50 -18.80 -3.91
CA TYR A 205 -4.02 -18.55 -2.57
C TYR A 205 -5.19 -19.48 -2.21
N ASP A 206 -6.11 -19.78 -3.13
CA ASP A 206 -7.22 -20.74 -2.91
C ASP A 206 -6.71 -22.13 -2.47
N GLY A 207 -5.48 -22.50 -2.85
CA GLY A 207 -4.84 -23.74 -2.44
C GLY A 207 -4.24 -23.72 -1.03
N ILE A 208 -4.24 -22.58 -0.34
CA ILE A 208 -3.68 -22.43 1.01
C ILE A 208 -4.78 -22.69 2.03
N GLU A 209 -4.48 -23.52 3.03
CA GLU A 209 -5.36 -23.91 4.13
C GLU A 209 -4.83 -23.34 5.46
N PRO A 210 -5.20 -22.09 5.86
CA PRO A 210 -4.75 -21.50 7.12
C PRO A 210 -5.29 -22.20 8.37
N PHE A 211 -6.48 -22.80 8.25
CA PHE A 211 -7.13 -23.57 9.30
C PHE A 211 -7.64 -24.87 8.73
N GLN A 212 -7.70 -25.91 9.56
CA GLN A 212 -8.19 -27.22 9.15
C GLN A 212 -9.54 -27.10 8.42
N ASP A 213 -9.57 -27.61 7.19
CA ASP A 213 -10.71 -27.62 6.26
C ASP A 213 -11.23 -26.22 5.86
N VAL A 214 -10.39 -25.17 5.99
CA VAL A 214 -10.72 -23.79 5.63
C VAL A 214 -9.62 -23.21 4.76
N PHE A 215 -9.99 -22.79 3.56
CA PHE A 215 -9.07 -22.25 2.56
C PHE A 215 -9.17 -20.72 2.47
N CYS A 216 -8.10 -20.08 2.00
CA CYS A 216 -8.19 -18.69 1.59
C CYS A 216 -9.18 -18.53 0.43
N VAL A 217 -9.68 -17.31 0.25
CA VAL A 217 -10.51 -16.93 -0.90
C VAL A 217 -9.67 -16.00 -1.77
N GLY A 218 -8.94 -16.57 -2.73
CA GLY A 218 -8.00 -15.87 -3.60
C GLY A 218 -8.61 -14.66 -4.30
N SER A 219 -9.83 -14.80 -4.83
CA SER A 219 -10.56 -13.71 -5.48
C SER A 219 -10.93 -12.54 -4.55
N GLN A 220 -10.94 -12.76 -3.23
CA GLN A 220 -11.18 -11.70 -2.25
C GLN A 220 -9.91 -10.89 -1.98
N ILE A 221 -8.73 -11.52 -2.13
CA ILE A 221 -7.44 -10.95 -1.71
C ILE A 221 -6.49 -10.64 -2.87
N GLU A 222 -6.90 -10.91 -4.11
CA GLU A 222 -6.04 -10.80 -5.29
C GLU A 222 -5.43 -9.41 -5.47
N GLY A 223 -6.15 -8.33 -5.17
CA GLY A 223 -5.61 -6.97 -5.30
C GLY A 223 -4.44 -6.73 -4.36
N GLU A 224 -4.61 -7.07 -3.08
CA GLU A 224 -3.58 -6.99 -2.05
C GLU A 224 -2.42 -7.95 -2.31
N ALA A 225 -2.72 -9.16 -2.78
CA ALA A 225 -1.72 -10.16 -3.12
C ALA A 225 -0.86 -9.73 -4.32
N ILE A 226 -1.46 -9.08 -5.34
CA ILE A 226 -0.71 -8.47 -6.45
C ILE A 226 0.17 -7.36 -5.90
N ALA A 227 -0.38 -6.47 -5.06
CA ALA A 227 0.37 -5.35 -4.54
C ALA A 227 1.57 -5.79 -3.67
N ASP A 228 1.41 -6.80 -2.82
CA ASP A 228 2.52 -7.41 -2.06
C ASP A 228 3.58 -8.02 -2.96
N LEU A 229 3.15 -8.79 -3.98
CA LEU A 229 4.06 -9.47 -4.88
C LEU A 229 4.92 -8.47 -5.67
N VAL A 230 4.28 -7.46 -6.23
CA VAL A 230 4.97 -6.49 -7.09
C VAL A 230 5.83 -5.54 -6.25
N ALA A 231 5.42 -5.20 -5.02
CA ALA A 231 6.24 -4.44 -4.10
C ALA A 231 7.61 -5.08 -3.87
N ILE A 232 7.62 -6.36 -3.51
CA ILE A 232 8.88 -7.10 -3.30
C ILE A 232 9.65 -7.26 -4.60
N LYS A 233 8.99 -7.52 -5.74
CA LYS A 233 9.66 -7.57 -7.05
C LYS A 233 10.43 -6.29 -7.35
N ILE A 234 9.79 -5.13 -7.19
CA ILE A 234 10.40 -3.82 -7.45
C ILE A 234 11.59 -3.59 -6.54
N LEU A 235 11.45 -3.86 -5.23
CA LEU A 235 12.54 -3.66 -4.28
C LEU A 235 13.74 -4.58 -4.56
N LEU A 236 13.50 -5.84 -4.92
CA LEU A 236 14.56 -6.78 -5.30
C LEU A 236 15.25 -6.35 -6.60
N ARG A 237 14.53 -5.80 -7.58
CA ARG A 237 15.13 -5.22 -8.79
C ARG A 237 16.03 -4.03 -8.49
N ILE A 238 15.66 -3.17 -7.53
CA ILE A 238 16.53 -2.08 -7.06
C ILE A 238 17.74 -2.65 -6.31
N ALA A 239 17.52 -3.62 -5.42
CA ALA A 239 18.56 -4.28 -4.64
C ALA A 239 19.63 -4.95 -5.53
N ALA A 240 19.22 -5.59 -6.63
CA ALA A 240 20.12 -6.24 -7.58
C ALA A 240 21.13 -5.29 -8.24
N LYS A 241 20.88 -3.97 -8.21
CA LYS A 241 21.80 -2.94 -8.72
C LYS A 241 22.89 -2.57 -7.72
N ASP A 242 22.75 -2.94 -6.46
CA ASP A 242 23.75 -2.75 -5.41
C ASP A 242 24.45 -4.08 -5.07
N PRO A 243 25.72 -4.27 -5.46
CA PRO A 243 26.44 -5.51 -5.20
C PRO A 243 26.71 -5.76 -3.70
N ASN A 244 26.49 -4.77 -2.83
CA ASN A 244 26.67 -4.90 -1.39
C ASN A 244 25.34 -5.05 -0.62
N PHE A 245 24.21 -5.19 -1.31
CA PHE A 245 22.91 -5.30 -0.67
C PHE A 245 22.81 -6.57 0.20
N ASP A 246 22.44 -6.38 1.48
CA ASP A 246 22.29 -7.48 2.44
C ASP A 246 20.88 -8.09 2.40
N TYR A 247 20.68 -9.05 1.49
CA TYR A 247 19.38 -9.73 1.33
C TYR A 247 18.88 -10.44 2.61
N ASP A 248 19.77 -10.99 3.43
CA ASP A 248 19.37 -11.63 4.69
C ASP A 248 18.78 -10.60 5.66
N LYS A 249 19.38 -9.41 5.75
CA LYS A 249 18.84 -8.31 6.54
C LYS A 249 17.50 -7.83 5.98
N PHE A 250 17.38 -7.66 4.66
CA PHE A 250 16.13 -7.28 4.01
C PHE A 250 14.98 -8.24 4.37
N PHE A 251 15.14 -9.55 4.12
CA PHE A 251 14.08 -10.54 4.38
C PHE A 251 13.77 -10.69 5.88
N LYS A 252 14.77 -10.58 6.76
CA LYS A 252 14.55 -10.57 8.22
C LYS A 252 13.80 -9.32 8.68
N THR A 253 14.05 -8.16 8.12
CA THR A 253 13.32 -6.95 8.47
C THR A 253 11.89 -6.98 7.92
N PHE A 254 11.73 -7.44 6.67
CA PHE A 254 10.41 -7.60 6.05
C PHE A 254 9.53 -8.58 6.84
N SER A 255 10.06 -9.75 7.20
CA SER A 255 9.31 -10.69 8.05
C SER A 255 8.98 -10.12 9.45
N ARG A 256 9.83 -9.24 10.00
CA ARG A 256 9.59 -8.60 11.29
C ARG A 256 8.52 -7.51 11.25
N SER A 257 8.38 -6.81 10.12
CA SER A 257 7.39 -5.74 9.95
C SER A 257 5.96 -6.29 9.99
N TRP A 258 5.76 -7.52 9.51
CA TRP A 258 4.47 -8.22 9.49
C TRP A 258 4.12 -9.01 10.77
N ARG A 259 4.96 -8.95 11.82
CA ARG A 259 4.71 -9.73 13.05
C ARG A 259 3.39 -9.35 13.69
N THR A 260 2.44 -10.28 13.63
CA THR A 260 1.11 -10.15 14.21
C THR A 260 0.82 -11.37 15.06
N ILE A 261 0.24 -11.16 16.24
CA ILE A 261 -0.36 -12.22 17.04
C ILE A 261 -1.76 -11.79 17.44
N THR A 262 -2.75 -12.63 17.16
CA THR A 262 -4.13 -12.37 17.53
C THR A 262 -4.82 -13.68 17.90
N THR A 263 -6.10 -13.61 18.26
CA THR A 263 -6.86 -14.82 18.58
C THR A 263 -7.24 -15.57 17.30
N VAL A 264 -7.33 -16.90 17.37
CA VAL A 264 -7.82 -17.74 16.26
C VAL A 264 -9.15 -17.23 15.71
N ARG A 265 -10.05 -16.77 16.60
CA ARG A 265 -11.34 -16.19 16.21
C ARG A 265 -11.16 -14.92 15.37
N SER A 266 -10.23 -14.05 15.75
CA SER A 266 -9.93 -12.82 15.00
C SER A 266 -9.30 -13.11 13.64
N GLU A 267 -8.32 -14.02 13.55
CA GLU A 267 -7.75 -14.42 12.25
C GLU A 267 -8.81 -15.06 11.35
N TYR A 268 -9.69 -15.89 11.90
CA TYR A 268 -10.79 -16.48 11.14
C TYR A 268 -11.76 -15.41 10.62
N TYR A 269 -12.05 -14.37 11.40
CA TYR A 269 -12.83 -13.23 10.90
C TYR A 269 -12.09 -12.44 9.81
N THR A 270 -10.79 -12.21 9.97
CA THR A 270 -9.95 -11.55 8.95
C THR A 270 -10.02 -12.33 7.65
N LEU A 271 -9.82 -13.65 7.68
CA LEU A 271 -9.89 -14.52 6.51
C LEU A 271 -11.20 -14.38 5.73
N LEU A 272 -12.33 -14.14 6.42
CA LEU A 272 -13.66 -14.08 5.83
C LEU A 272 -14.10 -12.69 5.36
N GLN A 273 -13.46 -11.61 5.81
CA GLN A 273 -13.96 -10.24 5.58
C GLN A 273 -12.90 -9.27 5.08
N ASP A 274 -11.64 -9.53 5.37
CA ASP A 274 -10.54 -8.66 5.03
C ASP A 274 -10.05 -8.97 3.60
N THR A 275 -9.76 -7.94 2.82
CA THR A 275 -9.16 -8.10 1.49
C THR A 275 -7.67 -8.42 1.57
N HIS A 276 -7.06 -8.30 2.75
CA HIS A 276 -5.65 -8.65 2.93
C HIS A 276 -5.47 -10.14 3.23
N PRO A 277 -4.43 -10.79 2.66
CA PRO A 277 -3.99 -12.09 3.16
C PRO A 277 -3.62 -11.99 4.65
N LEU A 278 -3.70 -13.12 5.38
CA LEU A 278 -3.19 -13.17 6.76
C LEU A 278 -1.72 -12.73 6.80
N ALA A 279 -1.31 -12.01 7.83
CA ALA A 279 0.00 -11.34 7.87
C ALA A 279 1.20 -12.25 7.56
N TYR A 280 1.19 -13.50 8.06
CA TYR A 280 2.26 -14.45 7.76
C TYR A 280 2.24 -14.97 6.32
N LEU A 281 1.10 -14.95 5.63
CA LEU A 281 0.98 -15.26 4.21
C LEU A 281 1.50 -14.10 3.36
N ARG A 282 1.27 -12.84 3.77
CA ARG A 282 1.90 -11.66 3.12
C ARG A 282 3.43 -11.72 3.13
N VAL A 283 4.01 -12.47 4.05
CA VAL A 283 5.44 -12.81 4.04
C VAL A 283 5.71 -14.08 3.25
N ASN A 284 5.25 -15.22 3.76
CA ASN A 284 5.69 -16.53 3.30
C ASN A 284 5.28 -16.81 1.84
N ALA A 285 4.06 -16.39 1.48
CA ALA A 285 3.50 -16.66 0.17
C ALA A 285 4.18 -15.81 -0.92
N VAL A 286 4.73 -14.65 -0.52
CA VAL A 286 5.41 -13.67 -1.38
C VAL A 286 6.89 -14.00 -1.54
N VAL A 287 7.66 -14.16 -0.45
CA VAL A 287 9.13 -14.33 -0.57
C VAL A 287 9.53 -15.60 -1.30
N GLN A 288 8.71 -16.66 -1.23
CA GLN A 288 8.98 -17.91 -1.96
C GLN A 288 8.79 -17.83 -3.47
N GLN A 289 8.28 -16.71 -3.99
CA GLN A 289 8.17 -16.46 -5.43
C GLN A 289 9.52 -16.03 -6.04
N PHE A 290 10.45 -15.54 -5.21
CA PHE A 290 11.66 -14.85 -5.67
C PHE A 290 12.93 -15.68 -5.50
N PRO A 291 13.75 -15.86 -6.55
CA PRO A 291 15.01 -16.63 -6.47
C PRO A 291 15.99 -16.09 -5.42
N GLU A 292 16.03 -14.78 -5.19
CA GLU A 292 16.88 -14.11 -4.20
C GLU A 292 16.67 -14.68 -2.78
N PHE A 293 15.44 -15.05 -2.44
CA PHE A 293 15.13 -15.70 -1.15
C PHE A 293 15.72 -17.11 -1.07
N TYR A 294 15.68 -17.87 -2.17
CA TYR A 294 16.27 -19.22 -2.24
C TYR A 294 17.79 -19.16 -2.16
N GLU A 295 18.42 -18.19 -2.84
CA GLU A 295 19.86 -18.01 -2.82
C GLU A 295 20.36 -17.58 -1.44
N THR A 296 19.65 -16.66 -0.79
CA THR A 296 19.99 -16.16 0.56
C THR A 296 19.98 -17.27 1.60
N TYR A 297 18.96 -18.15 1.58
CA TYR A 297 18.76 -19.17 2.61
C TYR A 297 19.15 -20.59 2.17
N GLY A 298 19.61 -20.77 0.93
CA GLY A 298 19.98 -22.07 0.38
C GLY A 298 18.83 -23.06 0.30
N ILE A 299 17.61 -22.59 0.00
CA ILE A 299 16.37 -23.37 0.02
C ILE A 299 16.37 -24.42 -1.10
N LYS A 300 16.01 -25.66 -0.76
CA LYS A 300 16.02 -26.81 -1.67
C LYS A 300 14.68 -27.54 -1.63
N LYS A 301 14.49 -28.40 -2.64
CA LYS A 301 13.34 -29.30 -2.69
C LYS A 301 13.26 -30.13 -1.39
N GLY A 302 12.13 -30.04 -0.71
CA GLY A 302 11.87 -30.70 0.57
C GLY A 302 11.82 -29.75 1.76
N ASP A 303 12.35 -28.52 1.63
CA ASP A 303 12.20 -27.49 2.65
C ASP A 303 10.78 -26.92 2.64
N GLY A 304 10.30 -26.46 3.81
CA GLY A 304 8.92 -25.98 3.96
C GLY A 304 8.57 -24.73 3.12
N MET A 305 9.58 -23.92 2.79
CA MET A 305 9.43 -22.71 1.97
C MET A 305 9.75 -22.94 0.49
N TYR A 306 9.89 -24.20 0.05
CA TYR A 306 10.22 -24.51 -1.34
C TYR A 306 8.99 -24.51 -2.24
N LEU A 307 8.96 -23.60 -3.22
CA LEU A 307 8.05 -23.61 -4.35
C LEU A 307 8.82 -23.95 -5.65
N PRO A 308 8.39 -24.97 -6.43
CA PRO A 308 9.02 -25.30 -7.70
C PRO A 308 9.05 -24.08 -8.64
N PRO A 309 10.15 -23.84 -9.40
CA PRO A 309 10.27 -22.68 -10.27
C PRO A 309 9.10 -22.47 -11.22
N GLU A 310 8.55 -23.55 -11.78
CA GLU A 310 7.40 -23.53 -12.70
C GLU A 310 6.06 -23.18 -12.04
N LYS A 311 6.01 -23.16 -10.70
CA LYS A 311 4.85 -22.74 -9.91
C LYS A 311 4.99 -21.34 -9.32
N ARG A 312 6.15 -20.69 -9.50
CA ARG A 312 6.34 -19.31 -9.05
C ARG A 312 5.57 -18.37 -9.96
N LEU A 313 5.01 -17.34 -9.35
CA LEU A 313 4.05 -16.46 -9.99
C LEU A 313 4.63 -15.07 -10.22
N GLU A 314 4.18 -14.45 -11.31
CA GLU A 314 4.52 -13.11 -11.72
C GLU A 314 3.28 -12.49 -12.38
N VAL A 315 2.93 -11.26 -11.99
CA VAL A 315 1.75 -10.55 -12.52
C VAL A 315 2.19 -9.38 -13.39
N TRP A 316 3.08 -8.55 -12.83
CA TRP A 316 3.86 -7.50 -13.48
C TRP A 316 5.33 -7.81 -13.32
#